data_AF-A0A954TT29-F1
#
_entry.id   AF-A0A954TT29-F1
#
_cell.length_a   1.000
_cell.length_b   1.000
_cell.length_c   1.000
_cell.angle_alpha   90.00
_cell.angle_beta   90.00
_cell.angle_gamma   90.00
#
_symmetry.space_group_name_H-M   'P 1'
#
loop_
_entity.id
_entity.type
_entity.pdbx_description
1 polymer ?
#
loop_
_entity_poly.entity_id
_entity_poly.type
_entity_poly.pdbx_seq_one_letter_code
_entity_poly.pdbx_strand_id
1 'polypeptide(L)'
;FFIDHGTGVVVGETCEIGDHVKLYQGVTLGALSFKTDDDGTLIRGQKRHPTIEDGVVVYANATILGGRTVIGHDSVIGSSVWITKSVSPRTTVVLEQPSLRVRGGEKDTHSPDQSNYQI
;
A
#
# COMPACT_ATOMS: atom_id res chain seq x y z
N PHE A 1 8.96 -10.56 -9.92
CA PHE A 1 8.27 -10.36 -8.63
C PHE A 1 9.17 -10.77 -7.48
N PHE A 2 9.27 -9.96 -6.42
CA PHE A 2 10.12 -10.23 -5.24
C PHE A 2 9.39 -9.83 -3.95
N ILE A 3 9.50 -10.67 -2.91
CA ILE A 3 9.02 -10.35 -1.56
C ILE A 3 10.23 -10.40 -0.62
N ASP A 4 10.49 -9.31 0.09
CA ASP A 4 11.57 -9.20 1.07
C ASP A 4 11.01 -9.27 2.50
N HIS A 5 11.65 -10.05 3.37
CA HIS A 5 11.19 -10.50 4.71
C HIS A 5 9.84 -11.25 4.73
N GLY A 6 8.80 -10.71 4.12
CA GLY A 6 7.56 -11.40 3.77
C GLY A 6 6.57 -11.75 4.90
N THR A 7 6.99 -11.79 6.16
CA THR A 7 6.09 -12.11 7.28
C THR A 7 4.90 -11.14 7.30
N GLY A 8 3.68 -11.69 7.30
CA GLY A 8 2.44 -10.90 7.34
C GLY A 8 2.01 -10.30 6.01
N VAL A 9 2.67 -10.64 4.89
CA VAL A 9 2.16 -10.28 3.56
C VAL A 9 0.86 -11.04 3.28
N VAL A 10 -0.17 -10.32 2.82
CA VAL A 10 -1.46 -10.87 2.42
C VAL A 10 -1.77 -10.42 0.99
N VAL A 11 -1.96 -11.37 0.07
CA VAL A 11 -2.36 -11.11 -1.32
C VAL A 11 -3.70 -11.79 -1.60
N GLY A 12 -4.70 -11.00 -1.96
CA GLY A 12 -6.03 -11.51 -2.22
C GLY A 12 -6.22 -12.17 -3.59
N GLU A 13 -7.23 -13.04 -3.69
CA GLU A 13 -7.53 -13.92 -4.84
C GLU A 13 -7.52 -13.25 -6.21
N THR A 14 -8.05 -12.02 -6.31
CA THR A 14 -8.23 -11.29 -7.57
C THR A 14 -7.24 -10.14 -7.75
N CYS A 15 -6.14 -10.19 -6.99
CA CYS A 15 -5.05 -9.25 -7.13
C CYS A 15 -4.28 -9.56 -8.41
N GLU A 16 -3.95 -8.53 -9.17
CA GLU A 16 -3.07 -8.62 -10.33
C GLU A 16 -1.76 -7.92 -9.96
N ILE A 17 -0.64 -8.59 -10.18
CA ILE A 17 0.68 -8.06 -9.87
C ILE A 17 1.54 -8.16 -11.13
N GLY A 18 2.04 -7.02 -11.58
CA GLY A 18 2.90 -6.89 -12.73
C GLY A 18 4.33 -7.36 -12.51
N ASP A 19 5.16 -7.13 -13.52
CA ASP A 19 6.56 -7.51 -13.54
C ASP A 19 7.42 -6.60 -12.66
N HIS A 20 8.52 -7.15 -12.14
CA HIS A 20 9.48 -6.40 -11.32
C HIS A 20 8.90 -5.73 -10.05
N VAL A 21 7.68 -6.06 -9.63
CA VAL A 21 7.10 -5.58 -8.37
C VAL A 21 7.87 -6.13 -7.17
N LYS A 22 8.07 -5.28 -6.16
CA LYS A 22 8.68 -5.61 -4.87
C LYS A 22 7.73 -5.32 -3.71
N LEU A 23 7.48 -6.32 -2.86
CA LEU A 23 6.71 -6.16 -1.62
C LEU A 23 7.58 -6.42 -0.39
N TYR A 24 7.37 -5.67 0.68
CA TYR A 24 8.00 -5.89 2.00
C TYR A 24 7.03 -6.56 2.99
N GLN A 25 7.52 -6.89 4.19
CA GLN A 25 6.72 -7.52 5.25
C GLN A 25 5.45 -6.73 5.61
N GLY A 26 4.41 -7.43 6.02
CA GLY A 26 3.15 -6.82 6.48
C GLY A 26 2.31 -6.14 5.39
N VAL A 27 2.71 -6.19 4.12
CA VAL A 27 1.91 -5.60 3.03
C VAL A 27 0.59 -6.34 2.86
N THR A 28 -0.52 -5.61 2.80
CA THR A 28 -1.84 -6.16 2.49
C THR A 28 -2.37 -5.65 1.16
N LEU A 29 -2.61 -6.55 0.21
CA LEU A 29 -3.30 -6.31 -1.06
C LEU A 29 -4.70 -6.92 -0.97
N GLY A 30 -5.62 -6.15 -0.38
CA GLY A 30 -6.89 -6.65 0.16
C GLY A 30 -8.15 -6.14 -0.54
N ALA A 31 -9.30 -6.61 -0.07
CA ALA A 31 -10.60 -6.12 -0.52
C ALA A 31 -11.08 -4.98 0.39
N LEU A 32 -11.70 -3.95 -0.20
CA LEU A 32 -12.30 -2.85 0.57
C LEU A 32 -13.62 -3.27 1.22
N SER A 33 -14.43 -4.03 0.49
CA SER A 33 -15.68 -4.61 0.94
C SER A 33 -16.06 -5.77 0.03
N PHE A 34 -16.94 -6.65 0.51
CA PHE A 34 -17.51 -7.71 -0.31
C PHE A 34 -18.93 -7.34 -0.70
N LYS A 35 -19.24 -7.42 -1.99
CA LYS A 35 -20.64 -7.27 -2.45
C LYS A 35 -21.40 -8.55 -2.10
N THR A 36 -22.59 -8.36 -1.54
CA THR A 36 -23.59 -9.42 -1.38
C THR A 36 -24.69 -9.22 -2.41
N ASP A 37 -25.33 -10.31 -2.81
CA ASP A 37 -26.61 -10.25 -3.52
C ASP A 37 -27.75 -9.88 -2.56
N ASP A 38 -28.97 -9.83 -3.09
CA ASP A 38 -30.19 -9.44 -2.34
C ASP A 38 -30.49 -10.40 -1.17
N ASP A 39 -29.99 -11.64 -1.24
CA ASP A 39 -30.15 -12.66 -0.20
C ASP A 39 -29.00 -12.65 0.82
N GLY A 40 -28.06 -11.71 0.71
CA GLY A 40 -26.91 -11.58 1.61
C GLY A 40 -25.76 -12.55 1.30
N THR A 41 -25.83 -13.28 0.19
CA THR A 41 -24.79 -14.21 -0.23
C THR A 41 -23.66 -13.45 -0.92
N LEU A 42 -22.42 -13.79 -0.58
CA LEU A 42 -21.24 -13.18 -1.18
C LEU A 42 -21.20 -13.43 -2.69
N ILE A 43 -21.15 -12.35 -3.47
CA ILE A 43 -20.98 -12.44 -4.92
C ILE A 43 -19.52 -12.82 -5.20
N ARG A 44 -19.33 -14.07 -5.66
CA ARG A 44 -18.01 -14.62 -6.01
C ARG A 44 -17.60 -14.25 -7.44
N GLY A 45 -16.32 -14.35 -7.73
CA GLY A 45 -15.77 -14.16 -9.09
C GLY A 45 -15.58 -12.71 -9.55
N GLN A 46 -16.06 -11.70 -8.81
CA GLN A 46 -15.79 -10.30 -9.15
C GLN A 46 -14.40 -9.84 -8.64
N LYS A 47 -13.75 -8.97 -9.43
CA LYS A 47 -12.50 -8.29 -9.05
C LYS A 47 -12.74 -7.42 -7.83
N ARG A 48 -11.95 -7.64 -6.77
CA ARG A 48 -12.12 -7.00 -5.47
C ARG A 48 -10.82 -6.65 -4.76
N HIS A 49 -9.69 -7.08 -5.30
CA HIS A 49 -8.34 -6.78 -4.82
C HIS A 49 -7.61 -5.91 -5.86
N PRO A 50 -6.60 -5.12 -5.44
CA PRO A 50 -5.97 -4.12 -6.30
C PRO A 50 -5.21 -4.73 -7.49
N THR A 51 -4.91 -3.86 -8.46
CA THR A 51 -3.89 -4.13 -9.49
C THR A 51 -2.64 -3.33 -9.16
N ILE A 52 -1.49 -4.01 -9.13
CA ILE A 52 -0.17 -3.42 -8.90
C ILE A 52 0.60 -3.55 -10.22
N GLU A 53 0.82 -2.43 -10.91
CA GLU A 53 1.50 -2.43 -12.22
C GLU A 53 3.02 -2.61 -12.08
N ASP A 54 3.71 -2.69 -13.22
CA ASP A 54 5.12 -3.05 -13.31
C ASP A 54 6.05 -2.10 -12.53
N GLY A 55 7.13 -2.64 -11.98
CA GLY A 55 8.18 -1.86 -11.31
C GLY A 55 7.77 -1.22 -9.98
N VAL A 56 6.53 -1.43 -9.52
CA VAL A 56 6.05 -0.85 -8.26
C VAL A 56 6.79 -1.43 -7.05
N VAL A 57 7.14 -0.55 -6.11
CA VAL A 57 7.70 -0.94 -4.81
C VAL A 57 6.70 -0.60 -3.71
N VAL A 58 6.35 -1.59 -2.88
CA VAL A 58 5.44 -1.43 -1.75
C VAL A 58 6.18 -1.77 -0.45
N TYR A 59 6.43 -0.75 0.35
CA TYR A 59 7.17 -0.86 1.60
C TYR A 59 6.33 -1.40 2.76
N ALA A 60 7.03 -1.71 3.86
CA ALA A 60 6.51 -2.52 4.95
C ALA A 60 5.21 -1.96 5.56
N ASN A 61 4.31 -2.86 5.92
CA ASN A 61 3.01 -2.56 6.55
C ASN A 61 2.06 -1.66 5.72
N ALA A 62 2.33 -1.41 4.44
CA ALA A 62 1.38 -0.70 3.60
C ALA A 62 0.13 -1.55 3.32
N THR A 63 -1.05 -0.92 3.27
CA THR A 63 -2.32 -1.57 2.99
C THR A 63 -3.00 -0.93 1.78
N ILE A 64 -3.27 -1.72 0.76
CA ILE A 64 -3.86 -1.30 -0.52
C ILE A 64 -5.13 -2.11 -0.75
N LEU A 65 -6.28 -1.44 -0.82
CA LEU A 65 -7.59 -2.09 -0.82
C LEU A 65 -8.41 -1.72 -2.04
N GLY A 66 -9.14 -2.71 -2.57
CA GLY A 66 -10.26 -2.52 -3.49
C GLY A 66 -9.96 -2.91 -4.94
N GLY A 67 -10.96 -3.54 -5.58
CA GLY A 67 -10.85 -4.09 -6.94
C GLY A 67 -10.66 -3.08 -8.06
N ARG A 68 -10.92 -1.80 -7.77
CA ARG A 68 -10.74 -0.68 -8.71
C ARG A 68 -9.46 0.14 -8.42
N THR A 69 -8.75 -0.20 -7.35
CA THR A 69 -7.52 0.49 -6.97
C THR A 69 -6.39 -0.03 -7.83
N VAL A 70 -5.78 0.86 -8.59
CA VAL A 70 -4.61 0.58 -9.44
C VAL A 70 -3.44 1.39 -8.93
N ILE A 71 -2.30 0.74 -8.68
CA ILE A 71 -1.04 1.42 -8.43
C ILE A 71 -0.27 1.44 -9.73
N GLY A 72 -0.13 2.63 -10.32
CA GLY A 72 0.49 2.81 -11.62
C GLY A 72 1.97 2.45 -11.63
N HIS A 73 2.48 2.04 -12.79
CA HIS A 73 3.83 1.53 -12.95
C HIS A 73 4.93 2.49 -12.43
N ASP A 74 6.05 1.92 -11.98
CA ASP A 74 7.20 2.64 -11.41
C ASP A 74 6.85 3.54 -10.20
N SER A 75 5.73 3.28 -9.52
CA SER A 75 5.35 4.02 -8.30
C SER A 75 5.97 3.42 -7.05
N VAL A 76 6.14 4.25 -6.03
CA VAL A 76 6.67 3.88 -4.72
C VAL A 76 5.63 4.14 -3.64
N ILE A 77 5.22 3.10 -2.94
CA ILE A 77 4.29 3.18 -1.81
C ILE A 77 5.09 3.03 -0.52
N GLY A 78 5.19 4.12 0.24
CA GLY A 78 5.90 4.17 1.51
C GLY A 78 5.30 3.28 2.60
N SER A 79 6.08 3.04 3.64
CA SER A 79 5.69 2.18 4.77
C SER A 79 4.43 2.70 5.46
N SER A 80 3.59 1.76 5.93
CA SER A 80 2.37 2.04 6.71
C SER A 80 1.30 2.90 6.00
N VAL A 81 1.45 3.18 4.70
CA VAL A 81 0.47 3.93 3.91
C VAL A 81 -0.82 3.12 3.73
N TRP A 82 -1.97 3.79 3.74
CA TRP A 82 -3.29 3.20 3.50
C TRP A 82 -3.92 3.74 2.22
N ILE A 83 -4.18 2.88 1.23
CA ILE A 83 -4.64 3.27 -0.11
C ILE A 83 -5.96 2.60 -0.45
N THR A 84 -6.95 3.41 -0.86
CA THR A 84 -8.26 2.95 -1.35
C THR A 84 -8.64 3.60 -2.70
N LYS A 85 -7.73 4.37 -3.29
CA LYS A 85 -7.90 5.08 -4.56
C LYS A 85 -6.64 4.87 -5.40
N SER A 86 -6.79 4.86 -6.71
CA SER A 86 -5.66 4.64 -7.62
C SER A 86 -4.60 5.72 -7.51
N VAL A 87 -3.36 5.32 -7.77
CA VAL A 87 -2.16 6.15 -7.80
C VAL A 87 -1.64 6.17 -9.24
N SER A 88 -1.39 7.36 -9.79
CA SER A 88 -0.84 7.50 -11.14
C SER A 88 0.57 6.92 -11.24
N PRO A 89 1.01 6.46 -12.42
CA PRO A 89 2.38 5.98 -12.62
C PRO A 89 3.46 6.98 -12.18
N ARG A 90 4.63 6.46 -11.80
CA ARG A 90 5.81 7.23 -11.35
C ARG A 90 5.49 8.19 -10.19
N THR A 91 4.63 7.75 -9.27
CA THR A 91 4.26 8.55 -8.09
C THR A 91 4.87 7.95 -6.83
N THR A 92 5.37 8.80 -5.93
CA THR A 92 5.76 8.41 -4.58
C THR A 92 4.69 8.83 -3.59
N VAL A 93 4.13 7.87 -2.85
CA VAL A 93 3.12 8.11 -1.81
C VAL A 93 3.74 7.81 -0.44
N VAL A 94 3.74 8.81 0.44
CA VAL A 94 4.27 8.70 1.80
C VAL A 94 3.26 9.25 2.80
N LEU A 95 3.38 8.80 4.05
CA LEU A 95 2.69 9.46 5.16
C LEU A 95 3.35 10.80 5.44
N GLU A 96 2.55 11.78 5.88
CA GLU A 96 3.09 12.96 6.54
C GLU A 96 3.90 12.55 7.77
N GLN A 97 4.89 13.35 8.13
CA GLN A 97 5.70 13.08 9.30
C GLN A 97 4.79 13.07 10.56
N PRO A 98 4.78 11.96 11.32
CA PRO A 98 3.91 11.86 12.49
C PRO A 98 4.37 12.83 13.58
N SER A 99 3.42 13.48 14.24
CA SER A 99 3.68 14.24 15.45
C SER A 99 3.94 13.27 16.61
N LEU A 100 5.20 13.18 17.05
CA LEU A 100 5.59 12.26 18.10
C LEU A 100 5.47 12.93 19.48
N ARG A 101 4.86 12.24 20.44
CA ARG A 101 4.90 12.64 21.85
C ARG A 101 6.10 11.99 22.53
N VAL A 102 7.14 12.78 22.78
CA VAL A 102 8.37 12.33 23.44
C VAL A 102 8.36 12.75 24.91
N ARG A 103 8.63 11.81 25.84
CA ARG A 103 8.78 12.11 27.27
C ARG A 103 10.26 12.00 27.65
N GLY A 104 10.88 13.11 28.02
CA GLY A 104 12.27 13.16 28.52
C GLY A 104 13.33 13.62 27.51
N GLY A 105 12.96 14.15 26.34
CA GLY A 105 13.88 14.79 25.40
C GLY A 105 13.69 16.31 25.36
N GLU A 106 14.77 17.07 25.11
CA GLU A 106 14.67 18.49 24.74
C GLU A 106 13.75 18.67 23.53
N LYS A 107 13.10 19.84 23.43
CA LYS A 107 12.20 20.14 22.31
C LYS A 107 12.98 20.11 20.99
N ASP A 108 12.69 19.14 20.13
CA ASP A 108 13.14 19.15 18.74
C ASP A 108 12.59 20.40 18.04
N THR A 109 13.47 21.36 17.77
CA THR A 109 13.18 22.60 17.05
C THR A 109 13.52 22.50 15.56
N HIS A 110 13.93 21.32 15.08
CA HIS A 110 14.26 21.13 13.68
C HIS A 110 12.98 20.89 12.86
N SER A 111 12.64 21.88 12.04
CA SER A 111 11.73 21.66 10.91
C SER A 111 12.35 20.58 10.02
N PRO A 112 11.61 19.52 9.67
CA PRO A 112 12.15 18.47 8.83
C PRO A 112 12.47 19.04 7.45
N ASP A 113 13.71 18.83 7.01
CA ASP A 113 14.14 19.11 5.64
C ASP A 113 13.32 18.22 4.69
N GLN A 114 12.48 18.84 3.86
CA GLN A 114 11.59 18.16 2.92
C GLN A 114 12.35 17.45 1.78
N SER A 115 13.69 17.55 1.72
CA SER A 115 14.47 17.12 0.56
C SER A 115 15.09 15.71 0.64
N ASN A 116 15.01 15.00 1.77
CA ASN A 116 15.78 13.75 1.96
C ASN A 116 14.96 12.54 2.46
N TYR A 117 13.73 12.37 1.97
CA TYR A 117 13.09 11.05 2.02
C TYR A 117 13.49 10.29 0.75
N GLN A 118 14.70 9.73 0.74
CA GLN A 118 15.06 8.72 -0.25
C GLN A 118 14.27 7.45 0.06
N ILE A 119 13.16 7.30 -0.65
CA ILE A 119 12.47 6.03 -0.85
C ILE A 119 12.61 5.71 -2.34
#